data_AF-A0A7C4V5M1-F1
#
_entry.id   AF-A0A7C4V5M1-F1
#
_cell.length_a   1.000
_cell.length_b   1.000
_cell.length_c   1.000
_cell.angle_alpha   90.00
_cell.angle_beta   90.00
_cell.angle_gamma   90.00
#
_symmetry.space_group_name_H-M   'P 1'
#
loop_
_entity.id
_entity.type
_entity.pdbx_description
1 polymer ?
#
loop_
_entity_poly.entity_id
_entity_poly.type
_entity_poly.pdbx_seq_one_letter_code
_entity_poly.pdbx_strand_id
1 'polypeptide(L)'
;MGRLGFAFLLALIVWAAGCAPAARPESPELVAGPHSGAAIVGRTLWRVRAPGATRCRWSLEPEAAGSPAEGACALATDASFACDVNPPAPGRYRLTFTAENAAGGAQTTLDHLDYRPRYGGRYPEMDDGSGGIASGWGAWGGNAVAEPVVREYPGQGTVTIYRPEVLPARRPTVFFVSGWGRDAATYEQLFRYVASKGFVLVNVYNENPGDIRNTYPNALAMIEDALARHPDWIDTTRVGLMGHSMGGGMAFWLAVQLYADRGWGASGRFVFVTAPWYTFLTTPADLERVPADTRVLLEAYEEDLATDPDVYGLVFDLLPTPATGKDFVWVRSGTVDGRAYHANHFTSYTGAETQWDPVHYEPYDRLDAYAINRPLDALMALVFDGDAEARTVALGGGAPEQVAMGPLPELVVTDAPDFHDPGVTYDYVCRDGNDEGWDDLDVWMLEEACPVR
;
A
#
# COMPACT_ATOMS: atom_id res chain seq x y z
N MET A 1 -37.53 -43.80 61.80
CA MET A 1 -38.97 -44.03 62.04
C MET A 1 -39.71 -42.70 61.84
N GLY A 2 -40.78 -42.68 61.05
CA GLY A 2 -41.65 -41.51 60.73
C GLY A 2 -41.23 -40.78 59.44
N ARG A 3 -41.68 -41.12 58.21
CA ARG A 3 -43.01 -41.13 57.54
C ARG A 3 -43.70 -39.76 57.42
N LEU A 4 -43.83 -39.29 56.17
CA LEU A 4 -45.00 -38.63 55.53
C LEU A 4 -44.52 -38.26 54.09
N GLY A 5 -45.05 -38.79 52.98
CA GLY A 5 -46.45 -38.75 52.50
C GLY A 5 -46.63 -37.46 51.65
N PHE A 6 -47.26 -37.36 50.49
CA PHE A 6 -48.17 -38.22 49.73
C PHE A 6 -48.32 -37.57 48.33
N ALA A 7 -48.57 -38.36 47.28
CA ALA A 7 -49.00 -37.89 45.96
C ALA A 7 -50.53 -37.70 45.93
N PHE A 8 -51.07 -36.80 45.09
CA PHE A 8 -52.28 -37.05 44.26
C PHE A 8 -52.59 -35.92 43.26
N LEU A 9 -53.05 -36.36 42.07
CA LEU A 9 -53.75 -35.69 40.97
C LEU A 9 -54.95 -34.79 41.41
N LEU A 10 -55.33 -33.76 40.65
CA LEU A 10 -56.24 -33.79 39.47
C LEU A 10 -56.67 -32.35 39.05
N ALA A 11 -56.93 -32.18 37.74
CA ALA A 11 -57.34 -30.95 37.02
C ALA A 11 -58.66 -30.31 37.53
N LEU A 12 -59.08 -29.08 37.21
CA LEU A 12 -59.26 -28.41 35.90
C LEU A 12 -59.86 -26.99 36.16
N ILE A 13 -59.51 -25.95 35.38
CA ILE A 13 -60.39 -24.88 34.82
C ILE A 13 -59.53 -23.87 34.04
N VAL A 14 -60.10 -23.41 32.93
CA VAL A 14 -59.53 -22.75 31.74
C VAL A 14 -59.76 -21.22 31.76
N TRP A 15 -58.89 -20.48 31.03
CA TRP A 15 -58.92 -19.06 30.59
C TRP A 15 -58.55 -17.99 31.64
N ALA A 16 -57.70 -16.98 31.35
CA ALA A 16 -57.47 -16.28 30.09
C ALA A 16 -55.98 -15.93 29.84
N ALA A 17 -55.60 -16.00 28.56
CA ALA A 17 -54.32 -15.53 28.03
C ALA A 17 -54.30 -13.99 28.02
N GLY A 18 -53.33 -13.40 28.74
CA GLY A 18 -52.92 -12.02 28.53
C GLY A 18 -51.87 -11.97 27.43
N CYS A 19 -52.21 -11.35 26.30
CA CYS A 19 -51.25 -10.98 25.28
C CYS A 19 -50.22 -10.02 25.88
N ALA A 20 -48.97 -10.46 26.03
CA ALA A 20 -47.86 -9.53 26.13
C ALA A 20 -47.70 -8.82 24.76
N PRO A 21 -47.51 -7.49 24.71
CA PRO A 21 -47.23 -6.82 23.46
C PRO A 21 -45.93 -7.39 22.87
N ALA A 22 -45.96 -7.74 21.59
CA ALA A 22 -44.77 -8.13 20.84
C ALA A 22 -43.69 -7.05 20.99
N ALA A 23 -42.47 -7.45 21.33
CA ALA A 23 -41.32 -6.56 21.36
C ALA A 23 -41.23 -5.83 20.01
N ARG A 24 -41.03 -4.51 20.04
CA ARG A 24 -40.79 -3.74 18.81
C ARG A 24 -39.52 -4.30 18.15
N PRO A 25 -39.51 -4.48 16.82
CA PRO A 25 -38.30 -4.90 16.13
C PRO A 25 -37.18 -3.90 16.41
N GLU A 26 -36.00 -4.41 16.77
CA GLU A 26 -34.78 -3.60 16.86
C GLU A 26 -34.51 -2.99 15.48
N SER A 27 -34.05 -1.74 15.46
CA SER A 27 -33.69 -1.08 14.20
C SER A 27 -32.47 -1.79 13.58
N PRO A 28 -32.39 -1.90 12.24
CA PRO A 28 -31.26 -2.55 11.59
C PRO A 28 -29.96 -1.84 11.97
N GLU A 29 -28.97 -2.62 12.41
CA GLU A 29 -27.66 -2.12 12.78
C GLU A 29 -26.66 -2.47 11.68
N LEU A 30 -25.89 -1.46 11.23
CA LEU A 30 -24.76 -1.67 10.33
C LEU A 30 -23.58 -2.17 11.16
N VAL A 31 -23.22 -3.44 10.96
CA VAL A 31 -22.06 -4.03 11.63
C VAL A 31 -20.91 -4.01 10.63
N ALA A 32 -20.03 -3.02 10.75
CA ALA A 32 -18.75 -3.04 10.04
C ALA A 32 -17.99 -4.31 10.46
N GLY A 33 -17.74 -5.21 9.52
CA GLY A 33 -16.99 -6.44 9.78
C GLY A 33 -15.48 -6.16 9.88
N PRO A 34 -14.69 -7.04 10.54
CA PRO A 34 -13.24 -6.92 10.65
C PRO A 34 -12.47 -7.24 9.35
N HIS A 35 -13.13 -7.24 8.20
CA HIS A 35 -12.48 -7.39 6.90
C HIS A 35 -12.78 -6.18 6.02
N SER A 36 -11.69 -5.49 5.63
CA SER A 36 -11.51 -4.83 4.34
C SER A 36 -12.53 -3.76 3.94
N GLY A 37 -12.24 -2.52 4.34
CA GLY A 37 -12.55 -1.31 3.54
C GLY A 37 -11.64 -1.15 2.32
N ALA A 38 -10.77 -2.13 2.02
CA ALA A 38 -10.04 -2.20 0.77
C ALA A 38 -11.00 -2.64 -0.35
N ALA A 39 -11.60 -1.65 -1.01
CA ALA A 39 -12.41 -1.84 -2.19
C ALA A 39 -11.57 -2.44 -3.33
N ILE A 40 -11.75 -3.75 -3.58
CA ILE A 40 -11.46 -4.35 -4.89
C ILE A 40 -12.67 -4.04 -5.78
N VAL A 41 -12.41 -3.28 -6.85
CA VAL A 41 -13.23 -2.96 -8.03
C VAL A 41 -14.70 -3.42 -8.00
N GLY A 42 -15.62 -2.44 -8.01
CA GLY A 42 -17.00 -2.60 -8.49
C GLY A 42 -17.98 -3.33 -7.58
N ARG A 43 -17.59 -3.79 -6.39
CA ARG A 43 -18.49 -4.46 -5.45
C ARG A 43 -18.10 -4.14 -4.01
N THR A 44 -18.96 -3.42 -3.29
CA THR A 44 -18.82 -3.30 -1.84
C THR A 44 -19.77 -4.28 -1.17
N LEU A 45 -19.21 -5.24 -0.44
CA LEU A 45 -19.98 -6.19 0.34
C LEU A 45 -20.34 -5.58 1.70
N TRP A 46 -21.61 -5.25 1.90
CA TRP A 46 -22.10 -4.74 3.17
C TRP A 46 -22.72 -5.86 4.00
N ARG A 47 -22.44 -5.89 5.31
CA ARG A 47 -23.12 -6.78 6.26
C ARG A 47 -24.13 -5.97 7.08
N VAL A 48 -25.42 -6.27 6.89
CA VAL A 48 -26.51 -5.62 7.62
C VAL A 48 -27.05 -6.58 8.67
N ARG A 49 -27.03 -6.19 9.94
CA ARG A 49 -27.64 -6.98 11.02
C ARG A 49 -29.09 -6.57 11.20
N ALA A 50 -30.00 -7.51 10.93
CA ALA A 50 -31.44 -7.27 11.03
C ALA A 50 -32.14 -8.54 11.58
N PRO A 51 -32.11 -8.75 12.91
CA PRO A 51 -32.67 -9.94 13.53
C PRO A 51 -34.17 -10.10 13.21
N GLY A 52 -34.56 -11.28 12.73
CA GLY A 52 -35.96 -11.60 12.41
C GLY A 52 -36.47 -11.01 11.09
N ALA A 53 -35.64 -10.29 10.33
CA ALA A 53 -35.97 -9.93 8.95
C ALA A 53 -35.82 -11.16 8.04
N THR A 54 -36.78 -11.33 7.13
CA THR A 54 -36.79 -12.44 6.15
C THR A 54 -36.33 -11.97 4.78
N ARG A 55 -36.27 -10.65 4.56
CA ARG A 55 -35.77 -10.03 3.33
C ARG A 55 -35.01 -8.76 3.68
N CYS A 56 -33.95 -8.49 2.93
CA CYS A 56 -33.26 -7.20 2.96
C CYS A 56 -33.00 -6.74 1.52
N ARG A 57 -33.22 -5.45 1.27
CA ARG A 57 -32.97 -4.76 0.00
C ARG A 57 -32.09 -3.55 0.26
N TRP A 58 -31.41 -3.11 -0.78
CA TRP A 58 -30.68 -1.85 -0.78
C TRP A 58 -31.16 -0.97 -1.94
N SER A 59 -31.15 0.34 -1.73
CA SER A 59 -31.30 1.34 -2.79
C SER A 59 -30.17 2.35 -2.71
N LEU A 60 -29.81 2.89 -3.87
CA LEU A 60 -28.73 3.82 -4.05
C LEU A 60 -29.25 5.01 -4.88
N GLU A 61 -29.43 6.15 -4.21
CA GLU A 61 -29.96 7.37 -4.83
C GLU A 61 -28.82 8.36 -5.08
N PRO A 62 -28.50 8.74 -6.33
CA PRO A 62 -27.51 9.78 -6.57
C PRO A 62 -28.00 11.13 -6.01
N GLU A 63 -27.11 11.91 -5.40
CA GLU A 63 -27.42 13.28 -4.96
C GLU A 63 -27.61 14.25 -6.13
N ALA A 64 -26.91 13.98 -7.23
CA ALA A 64 -27.13 14.65 -8.51
C ALA A 64 -28.25 13.95 -9.29
N ALA A 65 -28.87 14.66 -10.24
CA ALA A 65 -29.95 14.11 -11.06
C ALA A 65 -29.52 12.80 -11.76
N GLY A 66 -30.16 11.69 -11.40
CA GLY A 66 -29.90 10.37 -11.95
C GLY A 66 -30.94 9.35 -11.47
N SER A 67 -31.03 8.20 -12.15
CA SER A 67 -31.95 7.13 -11.75
C SER A 67 -31.39 6.37 -10.55
N PRO A 68 -32.20 6.07 -9.53
CA PRO A 68 -31.77 5.22 -8.42
C PRO A 68 -31.45 3.80 -8.91
N ALA A 69 -30.46 3.18 -8.28
CA ALA A 69 -30.15 1.76 -8.45
C ALA A 69 -30.67 0.99 -7.24
N GLU A 70 -31.17 -0.24 -7.44
CA GLU A 70 -31.71 -1.08 -6.38
C GLU A 70 -31.21 -2.52 -6.52
N GLY A 71 -31.09 -3.22 -5.39
CA GLY A 71 -30.73 -4.64 -5.36
C GLY A 71 -31.24 -5.38 -4.12
N ALA A 72 -31.16 -6.71 -4.18
CA ALA A 72 -31.51 -7.58 -3.07
C ALA A 72 -30.25 -8.08 -2.35
N CYS A 73 -30.32 -8.19 -1.02
CA CYS A 73 -29.26 -8.79 -0.23
C CYS A 73 -29.50 -10.29 -0.06
N ALA A 74 -28.44 -11.08 -0.05
CA ALA A 74 -28.51 -12.50 0.30
C ALA A 74 -28.53 -12.66 1.82
N LEU A 75 -29.35 -13.59 2.34
CA LEU A 75 -29.32 -13.95 3.75
C LEU A 75 -27.98 -14.64 4.04
N ALA A 76 -27.16 -14.06 4.91
CA ALA A 76 -25.86 -14.62 5.28
C ALA A 76 -25.98 -15.51 6.52
N THR A 77 -26.82 -15.11 7.49
CA THR A 77 -27.20 -15.88 8.68
C THR A 77 -28.62 -15.51 9.11
N ASP A 78 -29.18 -16.21 10.10
CA ASP A 78 -30.50 -15.90 10.70
C ASP A 78 -30.62 -14.47 11.27
N ALA A 79 -29.51 -13.73 11.38
CA ALA A 79 -29.47 -12.37 11.91
C ALA A 79 -28.74 -11.36 11.01
N SER A 80 -28.25 -11.76 9.83
CA SER A 80 -27.49 -10.85 8.96
C SER A 80 -27.67 -11.11 7.46
N PHE A 81 -27.60 -10.02 6.70
CA PHE A 81 -27.63 -10.03 5.24
C PHE A 81 -26.29 -9.56 4.68
N ALA A 82 -25.90 -10.13 3.55
CA ALA A 82 -24.79 -9.68 2.73
C ALA A 82 -25.34 -9.00 1.47
N CYS A 83 -25.06 -7.72 1.31
CA CYS A 83 -25.54 -6.90 0.20
C CYS A 83 -24.36 -6.57 -0.73
N ASP A 84 -24.48 -6.96 -2.00
CA ASP A 84 -23.56 -6.56 -3.06
C ASP A 84 -24.06 -5.25 -3.65
N VAL A 85 -23.41 -4.14 -3.31
CA VAL A 85 -23.78 -2.79 -3.76
C VAL A 85 -22.78 -2.35 -4.84
N ASN A 86 -23.29 -2.06 -6.04
CA ASN A 86 -22.49 -1.59 -7.18
C ASN A 86 -23.11 -0.31 -7.78
N PRO A 87 -22.54 0.87 -7.51
CA PRO A 87 -23.01 2.12 -8.08
C PRO A 87 -22.82 2.18 -9.60
N PRO A 88 -23.80 2.73 -10.36
CA PRO A 88 -23.75 2.75 -11.82
C PRO A 88 -22.74 3.77 -12.38
N ALA A 89 -22.29 4.75 -11.60
CA ALA A 89 -21.40 5.83 -12.01
C ALA A 89 -20.62 6.42 -10.81
N PRO A 90 -19.57 7.23 -11.04
CA PRO A 90 -19.04 8.13 -10.01
C PRO A 90 -20.09 9.08 -9.45
N GLY A 91 -20.10 9.28 -8.13
CA GLY A 91 -20.91 10.31 -7.51
C GLY A 91 -21.13 10.09 -6.02
N ARG A 92 -21.82 11.07 -5.43
CA ARG A 92 -22.32 10.98 -4.06
C ARG A 92 -23.69 10.32 -4.08
N TYR A 93 -23.86 9.29 -3.26
CA TYR A 93 -25.06 8.49 -3.22
C TYR A 93 -25.62 8.42 -1.81
N ARG A 94 -26.95 8.43 -1.66
CA ARG A 94 -27.61 7.99 -0.44
C ARG A 94 -27.85 6.48 -0.55
N LEU A 95 -27.22 5.71 0.33
CA LEU A 95 -27.37 4.25 0.41
C LEU A 95 -28.37 3.91 1.51
N THR A 96 -29.49 3.28 1.14
CA THR A 96 -30.55 2.89 2.08
C THR A 96 -30.65 1.37 2.13
N PHE A 97 -30.69 0.80 3.33
CA PHE A 97 -31.02 -0.61 3.55
C PHE A 97 -32.42 -0.74 4.15
N THR A 98 -33.25 -1.56 3.51
CA THR A 98 -34.61 -1.85 3.98
C THR A 98 -34.70 -3.32 4.34
N ALA A 99 -34.98 -3.61 5.60
CA ALA A 99 -35.15 -4.97 6.12
C ALA A 99 -36.62 -5.22 6.45
N GLU A 100 -37.21 -6.26 5.83
CA GLU A 100 -38.62 -6.61 6.02
C GLU A 100 -38.77 -7.85 6.91
N ASN A 101 -39.67 -7.77 7.89
CA ASN A 101 -40.13 -8.92 8.65
C ASN A 101 -41.65 -9.13 8.44
N ALA A 102 -42.21 -10.21 9.01
CA ALA A 102 -43.63 -10.54 8.89
C ALA A 102 -44.58 -9.50 9.54
N ALA A 103 -44.07 -8.58 10.36
CA ALA A 103 -44.81 -7.56 11.10
C ALA A 103 -44.70 -6.13 10.51
N GLY A 104 -44.01 -5.96 9.38
CA GLY A 104 -43.76 -4.66 8.74
C GLY A 104 -42.27 -4.28 8.75
N GLY A 105 -41.78 -3.68 7.67
CA GLY A 105 -40.35 -3.42 7.47
C GLY A 105 -39.78 -2.32 8.35
N ALA A 106 -38.49 -2.45 8.68
CA ALA A 106 -37.66 -1.41 9.28
C ALA A 106 -36.62 -0.94 8.24
N GLN A 107 -36.33 0.35 8.23
CA GLN A 107 -35.41 0.99 7.29
C GLN A 107 -34.28 1.65 8.06
N THR A 108 -33.05 1.44 7.61
CA THR A 108 -31.85 2.14 8.06
C THR A 108 -31.22 2.82 6.85
N THR A 109 -30.95 4.12 6.96
CA THR A 109 -30.30 4.90 5.91
C THR A 109 -28.89 5.22 6.35
N LEU A 110 -27.90 4.92 5.50
CA LEU A 110 -26.57 5.49 5.62
C LEU A 110 -26.56 6.78 4.78
N ASP A 111 -26.49 7.93 5.45
CA ASP A 111 -26.39 9.19 4.76
C ASP A 111 -24.97 9.34 4.17
N HIS A 112 -24.92 9.41 2.83
CA HIS A 112 -23.75 9.75 2.02
C HIS A 112 -22.67 8.65 1.88
N LEU A 113 -22.80 7.82 0.86
CA LEU A 113 -21.72 7.04 0.25
C LEU A 113 -21.08 7.88 -0.86
N ASP A 114 -19.87 8.37 -0.65
CA ASP A 114 -19.05 8.94 -1.72
C ASP A 114 -18.45 7.78 -2.55
N TYR A 115 -19.10 7.42 -3.66
CA TYR A 115 -18.56 6.42 -4.56
C TYR A 115 -17.75 7.09 -5.67
N ARG A 116 -16.43 6.93 -5.58
CA ARG A 116 -15.53 7.20 -6.70
C ARG A 116 -15.16 5.85 -7.29
N PRO A 117 -15.56 5.50 -8.52
CA PRO A 117 -15.04 4.29 -9.15
C PRO A 117 -13.53 4.44 -9.12
N ARG A 118 -12.86 3.41 -8.60
CA ARG A 118 -11.43 3.26 -8.82
C ARG A 118 -11.22 3.08 -10.32
N TYR A 119 -10.95 4.20 -10.98
CA TYR A 119 -10.19 4.34 -12.23
C TYR A 119 -10.73 3.66 -13.49
N GLY A 120 -11.99 3.97 -13.83
CA GLY A 120 -12.55 3.73 -15.18
C GLY A 120 -12.34 4.88 -16.18
N GLY A 121 -11.63 5.96 -15.81
CA GLY A 121 -11.40 7.13 -16.65
C GLY A 121 -10.03 7.75 -16.36
N ARG A 122 -9.40 8.31 -17.41
CA ARG A 122 -8.03 8.86 -17.46
C ARG A 122 -7.55 9.45 -16.12
N TYR A 123 -6.48 8.84 -15.58
CA TYR A 123 -5.55 9.21 -14.49
C TYR A 123 -6.08 10.04 -13.31
N PRO A 124 -5.72 9.70 -12.05
CA PRO A 124 -6.15 10.49 -10.89
C PRO A 124 -5.82 11.98 -11.09
N GLU A 125 -6.85 12.81 -10.95
CA GLU A 125 -6.63 14.21 -10.60
C GLU A 125 -5.98 14.22 -9.21
N MET A 126 -4.89 14.98 -9.05
CA MET A 126 -4.28 15.16 -7.73
C MET A 126 -5.31 15.74 -6.77
N ASP A 127 -5.22 15.41 -5.48
CA ASP A 127 -6.21 15.82 -4.49
C ASP A 127 -6.33 17.36 -4.35
N ASP A 128 -5.29 18.09 -4.74
CA ASP A 128 -5.28 19.54 -4.75
C ASP A 128 -5.82 20.20 -6.03
N GLY A 129 -6.30 19.40 -7.00
CA GLY A 129 -6.86 19.87 -8.26
C GLY A 129 -5.85 20.47 -9.24
N SER A 130 -4.54 20.39 -8.97
CA SER A 130 -3.51 21.03 -9.81
C SER A 130 -3.11 20.22 -11.05
N GLY A 131 -3.73 19.06 -11.27
CA GLY A 131 -3.61 18.29 -12.52
C GLY A 131 -2.29 17.55 -12.74
N GLY A 132 -1.33 17.68 -11.84
CA GLY A 132 -0.05 16.96 -11.88
C GLY A 132 0.96 17.56 -12.86
N ILE A 133 2.02 16.78 -13.14
CA ILE A 133 2.99 17.12 -14.18
C ILE A 133 2.35 16.81 -15.54
N ALA A 134 2.15 17.84 -16.37
CA ALA A 134 1.43 17.71 -17.62
C ALA A 134 2.24 17.07 -18.77
N SER A 135 3.57 17.14 -18.71
CA SER A 135 4.47 16.62 -19.75
C SER A 135 5.88 16.36 -19.23
N GLY A 136 6.64 15.50 -19.91
CA GLY A 136 8.01 15.15 -19.53
C GLY A 136 8.05 14.06 -18.45
N TRP A 137 9.18 13.96 -17.74
CA TRP A 137 9.33 13.02 -16.64
C TRP A 137 8.39 13.36 -15.48
N GLY A 138 7.70 12.36 -14.95
CA GLY A 138 6.70 12.50 -13.89
C GLY A 138 5.27 12.68 -14.41
N ALA A 139 5.09 12.94 -15.71
CA ALA A 139 3.77 12.89 -16.33
C ALA A 139 3.27 11.44 -16.43
N TRP A 140 1.96 11.25 -16.25
CA TRP A 140 1.30 9.96 -16.48
C TRP A 140 1.56 9.45 -17.90
N GLY A 141 1.69 8.14 -18.03
CA GLY A 141 1.99 7.52 -19.33
C GLY A 141 0.82 7.55 -20.31
N GLY A 142 1.01 6.96 -21.49
CA GLY A 142 -0.04 6.88 -22.51
C GLY A 142 -0.86 5.60 -22.48
N ASN A 143 -0.47 4.60 -21.68
CA ASN A 143 -1.06 3.26 -21.74
C ASN A 143 -2.23 3.12 -20.77
N ALA A 144 -3.32 2.51 -21.25
CA ALA A 144 -4.36 2.00 -20.36
C ALA A 144 -3.78 0.90 -19.47
N VAL A 145 -4.16 0.89 -18.19
CA VAL A 145 -3.69 -0.07 -17.19
C VAL A 145 -4.74 -1.16 -17.03
N ALA A 146 -4.35 -2.43 -17.16
CA ALA A 146 -5.24 -3.56 -16.91
C ALA A 146 -5.63 -3.66 -15.43
N GLU A 147 -6.69 -4.42 -15.16
CA GLU A 147 -7.02 -4.79 -13.79
C GLU A 147 -5.88 -5.55 -13.11
N PRO A 148 -5.55 -5.24 -11.85
CA PRO A 148 -4.47 -5.90 -11.13
C PRO A 148 -4.73 -7.40 -10.99
N VAL A 149 -3.69 -8.21 -11.19
CA VAL A 149 -3.73 -9.65 -10.91
C VAL A 149 -3.25 -9.86 -9.49
N VAL A 150 -4.16 -10.29 -8.60
CA VAL A 150 -3.84 -10.56 -7.20
C VAL A 150 -3.70 -12.06 -6.97
N ARG A 151 -2.68 -12.43 -6.20
CA ARG A 151 -2.48 -13.80 -5.74
C ARG A 151 -2.13 -13.84 -4.25
N GLU A 152 -2.89 -14.64 -3.53
CA GLU A 152 -2.69 -14.94 -2.12
C GLU A 152 -1.70 -16.10 -1.92
N TYR A 153 -0.85 -15.96 -0.91
CA TYR A 153 0.04 -16.99 -0.36
C TYR A 153 -0.29 -17.13 1.13
N PRO A 154 -1.22 -18.05 1.50
CA PRO A 154 -1.75 -18.11 2.85
C PRO A 154 -0.66 -18.20 3.93
N GLY A 155 -0.69 -17.25 4.88
CA GLY A 155 0.28 -17.19 5.98
C GLY A 155 1.64 -16.59 5.59
N GLN A 156 1.81 -16.16 4.34
CA GLN A 156 3.02 -15.50 3.85
C GLN A 156 2.71 -14.07 3.41
N GLY A 157 1.70 -13.86 2.57
CA GLY A 157 1.47 -12.57 1.94
C GLY A 157 0.73 -12.63 0.62
N THR A 158 0.86 -11.56 -0.17
CA THR A 158 0.21 -11.42 -1.47
C THR A 158 1.17 -10.89 -2.53
N VAL A 159 0.93 -11.30 -3.77
CA VAL A 159 1.53 -10.70 -4.96
C VAL A 159 0.45 -9.99 -5.75
N THR A 160 0.68 -8.74 -6.12
CA THR A 160 -0.20 -7.98 -7.00
C THR A 160 0.55 -7.46 -8.21
N ILE A 161 0.06 -7.77 -9.42
CA ILE A 161 0.72 -7.38 -10.68
C ILE A 161 -0.09 -6.30 -11.39
N TYR A 162 0.55 -5.17 -11.67
CA TYR A 162 0.03 -4.07 -12.49
C TYR A 162 0.76 -4.07 -13.84
N ARG A 163 0.01 -3.83 -14.92
CA ARG A 163 0.57 -3.84 -16.28
C ARG A 163 -0.27 -3.03 -17.25
N PRO A 164 0.29 -2.63 -18.40
CA PRO A 164 -0.48 -2.18 -19.54
C PRO A 164 -1.56 -3.20 -19.94
N GLU A 165 -2.70 -2.71 -20.37
CA GLU A 165 -3.78 -3.53 -20.94
C GLU A 165 -3.30 -4.29 -22.17
N VAL A 166 -2.55 -3.60 -23.04
CA VAL A 166 -1.91 -4.16 -24.23
C VAL A 166 -0.45 -4.47 -23.95
N LEU A 167 -0.11 -5.76 -23.95
CA LEU A 167 1.23 -6.26 -23.65
C LEU A 167 1.75 -7.14 -24.80
N PRO A 168 2.37 -6.56 -25.86
CA PRO A 168 2.74 -7.32 -27.07
C PRO A 168 3.98 -8.21 -26.88
N ALA A 169 4.76 -7.98 -25.83
CA ALA A 169 5.96 -8.74 -25.45
C ALA A 169 6.26 -8.50 -23.96
N ARG A 170 7.24 -9.24 -23.43
CA ARG A 170 7.81 -9.01 -22.09
C ARG A 170 8.25 -7.56 -21.95
N ARG A 171 8.07 -6.99 -20.75
CA ARG A 171 8.39 -5.59 -20.45
C ARG A 171 9.36 -5.51 -19.28
N PRO A 172 10.22 -4.47 -19.25
CA PRO A 172 10.97 -4.14 -18.04
C PRO A 172 10.06 -4.16 -16.83
N THR A 173 10.56 -4.73 -15.74
CA THR A 173 9.74 -5.03 -14.57
C THR A 173 10.30 -4.34 -13.34
N VAL A 174 9.44 -3.65 -12.61
CA VAL A 174 9.72 -3.12 -11.27
C VAL A 174 9.13 -4.08 -10.25
N PHE A 175 9.96 -4.64 -9.37
CA PHE A 175 9.48 -5.38 -8.21
C PHE A 175 9.42 -4.41 -7.03
N PHE A 176 8.23 -4.22 -6.48
CA PHE A 176 8.00 -3.34 -5.34
C PHE A 176 7.75 -4.16 -4.08
N VAL A 177 8.52 -3.94 -3.03
CA VAL A 177 8.27 -4.54 -1.71
C VAL A 177 7.58 -3.53 -0.80
N SER A 178 6.42 -3.92 -0.27
CA SER A 178 5.66 -3.05 0.61
C SER A 178 6.32 -2.83 1.98
N GLY A 179 6.05 -1.66 2.55
CA GLY A 179 6.31 -1.37 3.96
C GLY A 179 5.49 -2.24 4.93
N TRP A 180 5.82 -2.15 6.21
CA TRP A 180 5.27 -3.00 7.26
C TRP A 180 3.74 -2.96 7.31
N GLY A 181 3.08 -4.10 7.08
CA GLY A 181 1.63 -4.22 7.19
C GLY A 181 0.87 -3.36 6.17
N ARG A 182 1.44 -3.12 4.98
CA ARG A 182 0.81 -2.36 3.90
C ARG A 182 0.66 -3.18 2.64
N ASP A 183 -0.56 -3.30 2.14
CA ASP A 183 -0.85 -4.04 0.91
C ASP A 183 -0.68 -3.15 -0.34
N ALA A 184 -1.02 -3.71 -1.50
CA ALA A 184 -0.90 -3.00 -2.77
C ALA A 184 -1.81 -1.77 -2.86
N ALA A 185 -2.97 -1.78 -2.19
CA ALA A 185 -3.92 -0.67 -2.24
C ALA A 185 -3.34 0.62 -1.64
N THR A 186 -2.37 0.50 -0.72
CA THR A 186 -1.64 1.62 -0.12
C THR A 186 -0.81 2.39 -1.14
N TYR A 187 -0.34 1.74 -2.21
CA TYR A 187 0.56 2.33 -3.21
C TYR A 187 -0.07 2.36 -4.61
N GLU A 188 -1.41 2.27 -4.68
CA GLU A 188 -2.15 2.00 -5.91
C GLU A 188 -1.81 2.99 -7.05
N GLN A 189 -1.68 4.30 -6.78
CA GLN A 189 -1.41 5.25 -7.86
C GLN A 189 0.02 5.14 -8.38
N LEU A 190 1.01 4.95 -7.51
CA LEU A 190 2.38 4.66 -7.93
C LEU A 190 2.43 3.40 -8.82
N PHE A 191 1.67 2.37 -8.46
CA PHE A 191 1.65 1.12 -9.22
C PHE A 191 1.00 1.27 -10.60
N ARG A 192 -0.12 1.99 -10.64
CA ARG A 192 -0.75 2.39 -11.91
C ARG A 192 0.13 3.33 -12.71
N TYR A 193 0.90 4.20 -12.06
CA TYR A 193 1.82 5.12 -12.72
C TYR A 193 2.85 4.34 -13.52
N VAL A 194 3.57 3.42 -12.88
CA VAL A 194 4.56 2.54 -13.54
C VAL A 194 3.93 1.75 -14.69
N ALA A 195 2.75 1.16 -14.48
CA ALA A 195 2.04 0.45 -15.53
C ALA A 195 1.64 1.35 -16.71
N SER A 196 1.20 2.59 -16.44
CA SER A 196 0.82 3.56 -17.47
C SER A 196 2.00 3.97 -18.36
N LYS A 197 3.23 3.96 -17.80
CA LYS A 197 4.48 4.19 -18.54
C LYS A 197 4.84 3.05 -19.49
N GLY A 198 4.15 1.91 -19.39
CA GLY A 198 4.39 0.76 -20.27
C GLY A 198 5.23 -0.33 -19.62
N PHE A 199 5.46 -0.31 -18.31
CA PHE A 199 6.26 -1.30 -17.59
C PHE A 199 5.36 -2.26 -16.81
N VAL A 200 5.90 -3.39 -16.37
CA VAL A 200 5.20 -4.27 -15.43
C VAL A 200 5.64 -3.92 -14.02
N LEU A 201 4.70 -3.85 -13.08
CA LEU A 201 5.01 -3.75 -11.66
C LEU A 201 4.49 -4.99 -10.93
N VAL A 202 5.36 -5.63 -10.16
CA VAL A 202 5.04 -6.78 -9.31
C VAL A 202 5.22 -6.34 -7.86
N ASN A 203 4.12 -6.11 -7.17
CA ASN A 203 4.14 -5.82 -5.74
C ASN A 203 4.17 -7.12 -4.93
N VAL A 204 4.95 -7.10 -3.85
CA VAL A 204 4.96 -8.13 -2.81
C VAL A 204 4.60 -7.50 -1.48
N TYR A 205 3.56 -8.03 -0.87
CA TYR A 205 3.16 -7.76 0.50
C TYR A 205 3.39 -8.99 1.37
N ASN A 206 3.85 -8.81 2.60
CA ASN A 206 4.03 -9.88 3.57
C ASN A 206 3.07 -9.71 4.74
N GLU A 207 2.33 -10.78 5.09
CA GLU A 207 1.35 -10.81 6.17
C GLU A 207 1.99 -10.79 7.57
N ASN A 208 3.21 -11.32 7.69
CA ASN A 208 3.92 -11.49 8.98
C ASN A 208 5.26 -10.73 8.99
N PRO A 209 5.27 -9.41 8.80
CA PRO A 209 6.49 -8.62 8.59
C PRO A 209 7.49 -8.66 9.77
N GLY A 210 7.06 -9.05 10.97
CA GLY A 210 7.95 -9.21 12.13
C GLY A 210 8.81 -10.47 12.12
N ASP A 211 8.49 -11.46 11.29
CA ASP A 211 9.32 -12.66 11.12
C ASP A 211 10.29 -12.45 9.96
N ILE A 212 11.30 -11.62 10.17
CA ILE A 212 12.26 -11.20 9.13
C ILE A 212 12.92 -12.39 8.45
N ARG A 213 13.29 -13.43 9.22
CA ARG A 213 13.93 -14.66 8.72
C ARG A 213 13.12 -15.36 7.65
N ASN A 214 11.79 -15.32 7.75
CA ASN A 214 10.90 -15.92 6.76
C ASN A 214 10.39 -14.90 5.73
N THR A 215 10.15 -13.65 6.14
CA THR A 215 9.58 -12.59 5.30
C THR A 215 10.44 -12.33 4.05
N TYR A 216 11.76 -12.21 4.21
CA TYR A 216 12.68 -11.92 3.11
C TYR A 216 12.74 -13.09 2.09
N PRO A 217 13.01 -14.34 2.49
CA PRO A 217 12.92 -15.49 1.60
C PRO A 217 11.54 -15.71 0.97
N ASN A 218 10.46 -15.47 1.70
CA ASN A 218 9.10 -15.56 1.15
C ASN A 218 8.88 -14.53 0.04
N ALA A 219 9.36 -13.30 0.23
CA ALA A 219 9.28 -12.27 -0.81
C ALA A 219 10.01 -12.68 -2.10
N LEU A 220 11.23 -13.23 -1.97
CA LEU A 220 11.97 -13.77 -3.10
C LEU A 220 11.22 -14.91 -3.79
N ALA A 221 10.69 -15.88 -3.04
CA ALA A 221 9.93 -17.00 -3.59
C ALA A 221 8.65 -16.54 -4.29
N MET A 222 7.96 -15.54 -3.76
CA MET A 222 6.78 -14.92 -4.36
C MET A 222 7.11 -14.19 -5.67
N ILE A 223 8.25 -13.49 -5.74
CA ILE A 223 8.77 -12.87 -6.98
C ILE A 223 9.08 -13.93 -8.04
N GLU A 224 9.77 -15.01 -7.65
CA GLU A 224 10.13 -16.10 -8.56
C GLU A 224 8.90 -16.86 -9.08
N ASP A 225 7.90 -17.07 -8.24
CA ASP A 225 6.63 -17.65 -8.68
C ASP A 225 5.90 -16.72 -9.66
N ALA A 226 5.86 -15.41 -9.41
CA ALA A 226 5.26 -14.45 -10.33
C ALA A 226 5.89 -14.54 -11.73
N LEU A 227 7.22 -14.63 -11.81
CA LEU A 227 7.94 -14.88 -13.06
C LEU A 227 7.57 -16.23 -13.68
N ALA A 228 7.52 -17.31 -12.90
CA ALA A 228 7.20 -18.64 -13.39
C ALA A 228 5.79 -18.71 -14.00
N ARG A 229 4.84 -17.94 -13.47
CA ARG A 229 3.45 -17.89 -13.95
C ARG A 229 3.22 -16.91 -15.09
N HIS A 230 3.98 -15.83 -15.10
CA HIS A 230 3.84 -14.77 -16.08
C HIS A 230 5.15 -14.53 -16.85
N PRO A 231 5.77 -15.59 -17.42
CA PRO A 231 7.05 -15.46 -18.10
C PRO A 231 6.93 -14.62 -19.37
N ASP A 232 5.74 -14.49 -19.94
CA ASP A 232 5.48 -13.67 -21.13
C ASP A 232 5.29 -12.18 -20.81
N TRP A 233 5.18 -11.82 -19.53
CA TRP A 233 4.99 -10.45 -19.09
C TRP A 233 6.29 -9.84 -18.55
N ILE A 234 7.05 -10.62 -17.79
CA ILE A 234 8.19 -10.15 -17.01
C ILE A 234 9.50 -10.30 -17.81
N ASP A 235 10.23 -9.20 -17.96
CA ASP A 235 11.60 -9.18 -18.50
C ASP A 235 12.62 -9.12 -17.35
N THR A 236 13.29 -10.23 -17.08
CA THR A 236 14.34 -10.28 -16.03
C THR A 236 15.67 -9.69 -16.47
N THR A 237 15.83 -9.29 -17.75
CA THR A 237 17.06 -8.62 -18.21
C THR A 237 17.07 -7.13 -17.87
N ARG A 238 15.89 -6.54 -17.61
CA ARG A 238 15.71 -5.13 -17.24
C ARG A 238 14.81 -5.03 -16.01
N VAL A 239 15.43 -4.84 -14.85
CA VAL A 239 14.76 -4.98 -13.55
C VAL A 239 14.98 -3.74 -12.69
N GLY A 240 13.91 -3.23 -12.11
CA GLY A 240 13.97 -2.24 -11.02
C GLY A 240 13.57 -2.91 -9.72
N LEU A 241 14.27 -2.61 -8.63
CA LEU A 241 13.83 -2.95 -7.29
C LEU A 241 13.39 -1.66 -6.61
N MET A 242 12.17 -1.66 -6.10
CA MET A 242 11.62 -0.55 -5.34
C MET A 242 11.09 -1.04 -4.00
N GLY A 243 11.12 -0.18 -3.00
CA GLY A 243 10.53 -0.51 -1.71
C GLY A 243 10.40 0.69 -0.81
N HIS A 244 9.43 0.60 0.09
CA HIS A 244 9.14 1.62 1.09
C HIS A 244 9.38 1.07 2.50
N SER A 245 9.95 1.85 3.42
CA SER A 245 10.12 1.43 4.83
C SER A 245 10.87 0.10 4.92
N MET A 246 10.36 -0.89 5.66
CA MET A 246 10.90 -2.26 5.71
C MET A 246 11.13 -2.85 4.30
N GLY A 247 10.26 -2.55 3.34
CA GLY A 247 10.41 -2.99 1.96
C GLY A 247 11.59 -2.31 1.24
N GLY A 248 11.93 -1.08 1.62
CA GLY A 248 13.13 -0.38 1.13
C GLY A 248 14.41 -1.06 1.61
N GLY A 249 14.47 -1.42 2.90
CA GLY A 249 15.56 -2.25 3.43
C GLY A 249 15.67 -3.59 2.73
N MET A 250 14.53 -4.27 2.49
CA MET A 250 14.46 -5.55 1.80
C MET A 250 14.87 -5.46 0.32
N ALA A 251 14.66 -4.32 -0.34
CA ALA A 251 15.05 -4.13 -1.74
C ALA A 251 16.56 -4.29 -1.94
N PHE A 252 17.39 -3.89 -0.97
CA PHE A 252 18.84 -4.11 -1.03
C PHE A 252 19.21 -5.58 -0.84
N TRP A 253 18.56 -6.28 0.09
CA TRP A 253 18.74 -7.73 0.20
C TRP A 253 18.35 -8.43 -1.11
N LEU A 254 17.22 -8.06 -1.71
CA LEU A 254 16.79 -8.57 -3.01
C LEU A 254 17.77 -8.20 -4.13
N ALA A 255 18.43 -7.05 -4.08
CA ALA A 255 19.45 -6.68 -5.06
C ALA A 255 20.60 -7.69 -5.03
N VAL A 256 21.04 -8.13 -3.85
CA VAL A 256 22.03 -9.20 -3.73
C VAL A 256 21.50 -10.50 -4.36
N GLN A 257 20.31 -10.93 -3.97
CA GLN A 257 19.74 -12.21 -4.42
C GLN A 257 19.45 -12.25 -5.93
N LEU A 258 18.94 -11.16 -6.49
CA LEU A 258 18.47 -11.09 -7.88
C LEU A 258 19.57 -10.59 -8.80
N TYR A 259 20.30 -9.54 -8.45
CA TYR A 259 21.32 -8.95 -9.33
C TYR A 259 22.64 -9.67 -9.26
N ALA A 260 23.15 -9.95 -8.05
CA ALA A 260 24.45 -10.58 -7.88
C ALA A 260 24.37 -12.10 -8.13
N ASP A 261 23.43 -12.78 -7.48
CA ASP A 261 23.40 -14.26 -7.53
C ASP A 261 22.72 -14.82 -8.78
N ARG A 262 21.68 -14.13 -9.28
CA ARG A 262 20.88 -14.60 -10.43
C ARG A 262 21.15 -13.84 -11.74
N GLY A 263 21.92 -12.75 -11.69
CA GLY A 263 22.26 -11.94 -12.87
C GLY A 263 21.07 -11.19 -13.48
N TRP A 264 19.98 -10.97 -12.72
CA TRP A 264 18.84 -10.19 -13.21
C TRP A 264 19.23 -8.73 -13.41
N GLY A 265 18.60 -8.07 -14.38
CA GLY A 265 18.89 -6.68 -14.71
C GLY A 265 20.20 -6.48 -15.48
N ALA A 266 20.76 -7.53 -16.08
CA ALA A 266 22.02 -7.45 -16.85
C ALA A 266 22.00 -6.45 -18.03
N SER A 267 20.83 -6.04 -18.50
CA SER A 267 20.64 -5.03 -19.56
C SER A 267 20.08 -3.71 -19.03
N GLY A 268 19.94 -3.57 -17.71
CA GLY A 268 19.43 -2.38 -17.04
C GLY A 268 18.93 -2.73 -15.65
N ARG A 269 19.54 -2.17 -14.62
CA ARG A 269 19.09 -2.36 -13.24
C ARG A 269 19.14 -1.12 -12.40
N PHE A 270 18.14 -0.97 -11.53
CA PHE A 270 18.13 0.07 -10.52
C PHE A 270 17.57 -0.41 -9.19
N VAL A 271 17.92 0.32 -8.13
CA VAL A 271 17.27 0.27 -6.82
C VAL A 271 16.75 1.68 -6.54
N PHE A 272 15.46 1.83 -6.27
CA PHE A 272 14.86 3.09 -5.83
C PHE A 272 14.11 2.84 -4.53
N VAL A 273 14.53 3.41 -3.42
CA VAL A 273 13.88 3.17 -2.13
C VAL A 273 13.43 4.46 -1.50
N THR A 274 12.28 4.41 -0.82
CA THR A 274 11.67 5.56 -0.16
C THR A 274 11.54 5.29 1.33
N ALA A 275 12.03 6.22 2.16
CA ALA A 275 12.04 6.09 3.61
C ALA A 275 12.53 4.71 4.08
N PRO A 276 13.66 4.18 3.59
CA PRO A 276 14.02 2.79 3.85
C PRO A 276 14.27 2.57 5.34
N TRP A 277 13.76 1.46 5.87
CA TRP A 277 14.13 0.96 7.18
C TRP A 277 15.36 0.04 7.07
N TYR A 278 15.72 -0.66 8.15
CA TYR A 278 16.89 -1.54 8.17
C TYR A 278 16.89 -2.58 7.05
N THR A 279 18.05 -2.72 6.39
CA THR A 279 18.40 -3.84 5.51
C THR A 279 18.83 -5.04 6.36
N PHE A 280 17.90 -5.96 6.61
CA PHE A 280 18.19 -7.18 7.35
C PHE A 280 18.83 -8.27 6.48
N LEU A 281 19.42 -9.29 7.13
CA LEU A 281 19.97 -10.50 6.49
C LEU A 281 21.01 -10.19 5.40
N THR A 282 21.68 -9.05 5.51
CA THR A 282 22.62 -8.53 4.52
C THR A 282 23.83 -7.98 5.24
N THR A 283 25.00 -8.52 4.91
CA THR A 283 26.29 -8.02 5.43
C THR A 283 26.89 -6.97 4.49
N PRO A 284 27.90 -6.20 4.92
CA PRO A 284 28.64 -5.31 4.02
C PRO A 284 29.22 -6.05 2.81
N ALA A 285 29.78 -7.23 3.05
CA ALA A 285 30.31 -8.08 2.00
C ALA A 285 29.22 -8.52 1.00
N ASP A 286 27.96 -8.58 1.40
CA ASP A 286 26.85 -8.83 0.49
C ASP A 286 26.52 -7.60 -0.36
N LEU A 287 26.49 -6.41 0.24
CA LEU A 287 26.26 -5.15 -0.49
C LEU A 287 27.36 -4.87 -1.53
N GLU A 288 28.61 -5.21 -1.23
CA GLU A 288 29.74 -5.12 -2.17
C GLU A 288 29.56 -6.02 -3.40
N ARG A 289 28.69 -7.05 -3.34
CA ARG A 289 28.39 -7.93 -4.48
C ARG A 289 27.33 -7.34 -5.41
N VAL A 290 26.61 -6.30 -5.00
CA VAL A 290 25.67 -5.60 -5.89
C VAL A 290 26.46 -5.06 -7.09
N PRO A 291 26.05 -5.32 -8.34
CA PRO A 291 26.82 -4.88 -9.49
C PRO A 291 27.00 -3.35 -9.53
N ALA A 292 28.23 -2.87 -9.74
CA ALA A 292 28.57 -1.44 -9.73
C ALA A 292 27.87 -0.62 -10.84
N ASP A 293 27.30 -1.27 -11.84
CA ASP A 293 26.47 -0.64 -12.87
C ASP A 293 25.00 -0.41 -12.43
N THR A 294 24.62 -0.88 -11.24
CA THR A 294 23.31 -0.61 -10.62
C THR A 294 23.13 0.88 -10.40
N ARG A 295 22.01 1.44 -10.87
CA ARG A 295 21.61 2.80 -10.54
C ARG A 295 20.86 2.84 -9.22
N VAL A 296 21.19 3.76 -8.32
CA VAL A 296 20.60 3.79 -6.98
C VAL A 296 20.04 5.17 -6.69
N LEU A 297 18.78 5.23 -6.29
CA LEU A 297 18.19 6.44 -5.76
C LEU A 297 17.63 6.12 -4.38
N LEU A 298 17.98 6.93 -3.39
CA LEU A 298 17.51 6.78 -2.03
C LEU A 298 16.80 8.06 -1.63
N GLU A 299 15.55 7.96 -1.18
CA GLU A 299 14.79 9.09 -0.64
C GLU A 299 14.59 9.01 0.87
N ALA A 300 14.92 10.10 1.53
CA ALA A 300 14.59 10.42 2.91
C ALA A 300 13.62 11.62 2.95
N TYR A 301 12.89 11.78 4.06
CA TYR A 301 11.86 12.82 4.19
C TYR A 301 12.04 13.63 5.47
N GLU A 302 11.83 14.95 5.37
CA GLU A 302 12.11 15.94 6.43
C GLU A 302 11.38 15.69 7.76
N GLU A 303 10.18 15.12 7.71
CA GLU A 303 9.33 14.79 8.84
C GLU A 303 9.23 13.28 9.09
N ASP A 304 10.13 12.46 8.52
CA ASP A 304 10.18 11.03 8.85
C ASP A 304 10.75 10.83 10.26
N LEU A 305 9.92 10.29 11.15
CA LEU A 305 10.27 9.94 12.53
C LEU A 305 10.30 8.42 12.76
N ALA A 306 10.06 7.62 11.74
CA ALA A 306 10.01 6.16 11.82
C ALA A 306 11.33 5.50 11.39
N THR A 307 12.10 6.17 10.53
CA THR A 307 13.40 5.67 10.06
C THR A 307 14.53 6.63 10.37
N ASP A 308 15.72 6.09 10.64
CA ASP A 308 16.93 6.89 10.85
C ASP A 308 17.71 6.98 9.54
N PRO A 309 17.88 8.19 8.97
CA PRO A 309 18.67 8.40 7.75
C PRO A 309 20.13 8.02 7.82
N ASP A 310 20.74 8.02 8.99
CA ASP A 310 22.14 7.64 9.12
C ASP A 310 22.33 6.13 8.84
N VAL A 311 21.36 5.31 9.23
CA VAL A 311 21.39 3.85 9.01
C VAL A 311 21.44 3.51 7.52
N TYR A 312 20.64 4.19 6.70
CA TYR A 312 20.61 3.92 5.27
C TYR A 312 21.60 4.79 4.46
N GLY A 313 22.14 5.85 5.06
CA GLY A 313 23.38 6.49 4.60
C GLY A 313 24.56 5.51 4.59
N LEU A 314 24.67 4.64 5.60
CA LEU A 314 25.68 3.57 5.62
C LEU A 314 25.50 2.57 4.46
N VAL A 315 24.26 2.14 4.18
CA VAL A 315 23.98 1.27 3.02
C VAL A 315 24.39 1.97 1.72
N PHE A 316 24.06 3.26 1.59
CA PHE A 316 24.45 4.07 0.44
C PHE A 316 25.97 4.06 0.23
N ASP A 317 26.75 4.24 1.29
CA ASP A 317 28.22 4.27 1.24
C ASP A 317 28.85 2.92 0.87
N LEU A 318 28.27 1.82 1.37
CA LEU A 318 28.77 0.45 1.13
C LEU A 318 28.53 -0.05 -0.30
N LEU A 319 27.59 0.54 -1.04
CA LEU A 319 27.31 0.13 -2.41
C LEU A 319 28.49 0.47 -3.35
N PRO A 320 28.95 -0.48 -4.19
CA PRO A 320 30.06 -0.26 -5.11
C PRO A 320 29.68 0.62 -6.31
N THR A 321 28.42 1.04 -6.40
CA THR A 321 27.95 1.99 -7.40
C THR A 321 28.72 3.31 -7.29
N PRO A 322 29.33 3.81 -8.39
CA PRO A 322 30.04 5.08 -8.36
C PRO A 322 29.08 6.24 -8.10
N ALA A 323 29.56 7.36 -7.54
CA ALA A 323 28.73 8.55 -7.25
C ALA A 323 27.87 8.98 -8.44
N THR A 324 28.41 8.99 -9.67
CA THR A 324 27.62 9.30 -10.89
C THR A 324 26.46 8.33 -11.20
N GLY A 325 26.33 7.24 -10.46
CA GLY A 325 25.30 6.21 -10.59
C GLY A 325 24.39 6.10 -9.37
N LYS A 326 24.61 6.90 -8.31
CA LYS A 326 23.78 6.88 -7.11
C LYS A 326 23.59 8.29 -6.55
N ASP A 327 22.37 8.63 -6.15
CA ASP A 327 22.09 9.88 -5.44
C ASP A 327 21.28 9.59 -4.17
N PHE A 328 21.58 10.32 -3.10
CA PHE A 328 20.74 10.40 -1.91
C PHE A 328 19.93 11.70 -1.96
N VAL A 329 18.62 11.60 -1.82
CA VAL A 329 17.66 12.70 -1.95
C VAL A 329 16.94 12.91 -0.63
N TRP A 330 16.92 14.14 -0.16
CA TRP A 330 16.14 14.58 0.98
C TRP A 330 14.97 15.44 0.50
N VAL A 331 13.75 14.93 0.73
CA VAL A 331 12.50 15.56 0.34
C VAL A 331 12.01 16.43 1.49
N ARG A 332 11.71 17.69 1.18
CA ARG A 332 11.29 18.70 2.17
C ARG A 332 9.80 18.93 2.16
N SER A 333 9.25 19.19 3.33
CA SER A 333 7.88 19.65 3.48
C SER A 333 7.73 21.06 2.95
N GLY A 334 6.52 21.41 2.53
CA GLY A 334 6.26 22.69 1.90
C GLY A 334 4.85 23.20 2.15
N THR A 335 4.61 24.44 1.74
CA THR A 335 3.26 25.00 1.69
C THR A 335 3.05 25.66 0.33
N VAL A 336 2.00 25.26 -0.37
CA VAL A 336 1.58 25.91 -1.61
C VAL A 336 0.12 26.30 -1.52
N ASP A 337 -0.18 27.56 -1.87
CA ASP A 337 -1.54 28.10 -1.84
C ASP A 337 -2.27 27.90 -0.50
N GLY A 338 -1.52 27.88 0.60
CA GLY A 338 -2.03 27.67 1.96
C GLY A 338 -2.28 26.21 2.35
N ARG A 339 -2.04 25.24 1.46
CA ARG A 339 -2.03 23.80 1.77
C ARG A 339 -0.63 23.36 2.17
N ALA A 340 -0.50 22.70 3.31
CA ALA A 340 0.73 22.04 3.73
C ALA A 340 0.87 20.69 3.02
N TYR A 341 2.11 20.34 2.67
CA TYR A 341 2.52 19.05 2.11
C TYR A 341 3.60 18.50 3.02
N HIS A 342 3.34 17.36 3.66
CA HIS A 342 4.23 16.81 4.69
C HIS A 342 5.10 15.72 4.08
N ALA A 343 6.38 16.01 3.90
CA ALA A 343 7.37 15.01 3.56
C ALA A 343 7.66 14.17 4.82
N ASN A 344 6.87 13.14 5.08
CA ASN A 344 6.98 12.26 6.24
C ASN A 344 7.18 10.80 5.82
N HIS A 345 7.21 9.87 6.79
CA HIS A 345 7.41 8.45 6.53
C HIS A 345 6.42 7.88 5.49
N PHE A 346 5.22 8.43 5.42
CA PHE A 346 4.12 7.93 4.62
C PHE A 346 3.97 8.63 3.28
N THR A 347 4.90 9.51 2.88
CA THR A 347 4.81 10.25 1.60
C THR A 347 4.69 9.33 0.38
N SER A 348 5.12 8.07 0.45
CA SER A 348 4.91 7.10 -0.65
C SER A 348 3.50 6.46 -0.69
N TYR A 349 2.62 6.78 0.25
CA TYR A 349 1.27 6.23 0.32
C TYR A 349 0.34 6.92 -0.67
N THR A 350 0.34 6.41 -1.89
CA THR A 350 -0.46 7.00 -2.96
C THR A 350 -1.90 6.48 -3.03
N GLY A 351 -2.27 5.55 -2.15
CA GLY A 351 -3.55 4.85 -2.14
C GLY A 351 -4.73 5.67 -1.62
N ALA A 352 -5.93 5.33 -2.09
CA ALA A 352 -7.15 5.83 -1.49
C ALA A 352 -7.51 4.98 -0.27
N GLU A 353 -7.39 5.57 0.93
CA GLU A 353 -7.90 5.10 2.22
C GLU A 353 -7.13 3.95 2.91
N THR A 354 -6.35 4.28 3.94
CA THR A 354 -6.13 3.36 5.08
C THR A 354 -6.76 3.98 6.32
N GLN A 355 -7.87 3.39 6.77
CA GLN A 355 -8.75 3.80 7.86
C GLN A 355 -8.07 4.02 9.23
N TRP A 356 -6.81 3.64 9.39
CA TRP A 356 -6.16 3.54 10.71
C TRP A 356 -5.43 4.81 11.16
N ASP A 357 -5.22 5.79 10.29
CA ASP A 357 -4.54 7.02 10.67
C ASP A 357 -5.12 8.27 9.97
N PRO A 358 -6.10 8.94 10.60
CA PRO A 358 -6.68 10.16 10.04
C PRO A 358 -5.74 11.36 10.06
N VAL A 359 -4.55 11.25 10.68
CA VAL A 359 -3.54 12.32 10.74
C VAL A 359 -2.53 12.21 9.60
N HIS A 360 -2.31 11.00 9.06
CA HIS A 360 -1.26 10.72 8.07
C HIS A 360 -1.80 10.28 6.70
N TYR A 361 -3.04 10.63 6.39
CA TYR A 361 -3.62 10.37 5.07
C TYR A 361 -3.25 11.49 4.09
N GLU A 362 -2.31 11.19 3.19
CA GLU A 362 -2.02 12.05 2.04
C GLU A 362 -2.51 11.35 0.77
N PRO A 363 -3.68 11.73 0.22
CA PRO A 363 -4.09 11.25 -1.10
C PRO A 363 -3.07 11.71 -2.14
N TYR A 364 -2.98 10.98 -3.26
CA TYR A 364 -2.02 11.30 -4.34
C TYR A 364 -1.92 12.80 -4.64
N ASP A 365 -0.75 13.38 -4.41
CA ASP A 365 -0.52 14.83 -4.45
C ASP A 365 0.79 15.24 -5.15
N ARG A 366 1.25 16.47 -4.89
CA ARG A 366 2.44 17.04 -5.51
C ARG A 366 3.73 16.37 -5.06
N LEU A 367 3.84 15.91 -3.82
CA LEU A 367 5.02 15.17 -3.38
C LEU A 367 5.12 13.87 -4.17
N ASP A 368 4.02 13.15 -4.35
CA ASP A 368 4.02 11.93 -5.17
C ASP A 368 4.44 12.21 -6.62
N ALA A 369 3.89 13.26 -7.22
CA ALA A 369 4.19 13.61 -8.61
C ALA A 369 5.64 14.05 -8.81
N TYR A 370 6.13 14.96 -7.97
CA TYR A 370 7.42 15.62 -8.16
C TYR A 370 8.58 14.93 -7.43
N ALA A 371 8.37 14.43 -6.21
CA ALA A 371 9.42 13.76 -5.44
C ALA A 371 9.57 12.30 -5.85
N ILE A 372 8.48 11.58 -6.16
CA ILE A 372 8.57 10.12 -6.40
C ILE A 372 8.47 9.76 -7.89
N ASN A 373 7.34 10.11 -8.51
CA ASN A 373 7.05 9.69 -9.88
C ASN A 373 8.02 10.28 -10.89
N ARG A 374 8.39 11.55 -10.73
CA ARG A 374 9.32 12.24 -11.62
C ARG A 374 10.72 11.62 -11.66
N PRO A 375 11.43 11.43 -10.53
CA PRO A 375 12.72 10.76 -10.57
C PRO A 375 12.60 9.27 -10.92
N LEU A 376 11.54 8.56 -10.50
CA LEU A 376 11.30 7.18 -10.92
C LEU A 376 11.16 7.06 -12.45
N ASP A 377 10.38 7.93 -13.06
CA ASP A 377 10.18 7.95 -14.51
C ASP A 377 11.49 8.20 -15.26
N ALA A 378 12.25 9.20 -14.81
CA ALA A 378 13.57 9.47 -15.35
C ALA A 378 14.54 8.28 -15.15
N LEU A 379 14.49 7.62 -13.99
CA LEU A 379 15.33 6.46 -13.70
C LEU A 379 14.95 5.26 -14.58
N MET A 380 13.65 5.01 -14.77
CA MET A 380 13.16 3.97 -15.69
C MET A 380 13.56 4.29 -17.14
N ALA A 381 13.41 5.53 -17.61
CA ALA A 381 13.83 5.93 -18.96
C ALA A 381 15.35 5.76 -19.16
N LEU A 382 16.15 6.18 -18.17
CA LEU A 382 17.61 6.01 -18.19
C LEU A 382 18.01 4.53 -18.26
N VAL A 383 17.39 3.68 -17.45
CA VAL A 383 17.85 2.31 -17.23
C VAL A 383 17.23 1.32 -18.21
N PHE A 384 15.96 1.48 -18.55
CA PHE A 384 15.22 0.52 -19.39
C PHE A 384 15.22 0.88 -20.86
N ASP A 385 15.25 2.17 -21.17
CA ASP A 385 15.18 2.70 -22.54
C ASP A 385 16.53 3.28 -23.02
N GLY A 386 17.47 3.48 -22.09
CA GLY A 386 18.80 4.03 -22.39
C GLY A 386 18.79 5.54 -22.68
N ASP A 387 17.78 6.26 -22.19
CA ASP A 387 17.67 7.71 -22.36
C ASP A 387 18.72 8.44 -21.52
N ALA A 388 19.74 8.96 -22.18
CA ALA A 388 20.84 9.66 -21.53
C ALA A 388 20.42 11.03 -20.96
N GLU A 389 19.38 11.67 -21.51
CA GLU A 389 18.90 12.97 -21.01
C GLU A 389 18.19 12.79 -19.66
N ALA A 390 17.52 11.66 -19.47
CA ALA A 390 16.83 11.34 -18.22
C ALA A 390 17.78 11.29 -16.99
N ARG A 391 19.09 11.11 -17.21
CA ARG A 391 20.10 11.17 -16.15
C ARG A 391 20.06 12.48 -15.37
N THR A 392 19.85 13.62 -16.02
CA THR A 392 19.88 14.92 -15.33
C THR A 392 18.73 15.10 -14.35
N VAL A 393 17.67 14.31 -14.47
CA VAL A 393 16.52 14.30 -13.56
C VAL A 393 16.64 13.17 -12.54
N ALA A 394 17.08 11.98 -12.93
CA ALA A 394 17.15 10.82 -12.04
C ALA A 394 18.37 10.84 -11.11
N LEU A 395 19.55 11.19 -11.66
CA LEU A 395 20.87 11.07 -11.03
C LEU A 395 21.74 12.27 -11.40
N GLY A 396 21.18 13.46 -11.20
CA GLY A 396 21.75 14.73 -11.65
C GLY A 396 22.80 15.30 -10.70
N GLY A 397 23.05 14.69 -9.54
CA GLY A 397 23.97 15.23 -8.52
C GLY A 397 23.57 16.63 -8.03
N GLY A 398 22.27 16.90 -7.89
CA GLY A 398 21.74 18.20 -7.47
C GLY A 398 21.61 19.23 -8.60
N ALA A 399 21.65 18.80 -9.87
CA ALA A 399 21.37 19.66 -11.01
C ALA A 399 19.99 20.34 -10.89
N PRO A 400 19.79 21.56 -11.45
CA PRO A 400 18.50 22.25 -11.41
C PRO A 400 17.34 21.39 -11.93
N GLU A 401 17.60 20.57 -12.95
CA GLU A 401 16.62 19.63 -13.48
C GLU A 401 16.27 18.54 -12.49
N GLN A 402 17.18 18.04 -11.66
CA GLN A 402 16.86 17.03 -10.65
C GLN A 402 16.04 17.62 -9.51
N VAL A 403 16.49 18.75 -8.95
CA VAL A 403 15.92 19.31 -7.71
C VAL A 403 14.60 20.04 -7.91
N ALA A 404 14.20 20.29 -9.16
CA ALA A 404 12.98 20.99 -9.49
C ALA A 404 11.71 20.25 -9.02
N MET A 405 11.02 20.86 -8.06
CA MET A 405 9.80 20.34 -7.42
C MET A 405 8.54 21.15 -7.78
N GLY A 406 8.60 21.89 -8.89
CA GLY A 406 7.55 22.81 -9.28
C GLY A 406 7.38 23.92 -8.23
N PRO A 407 6.21 24.05 -7.58
CA PRO A 407 5.98 25.07 -6.56
C PRO A 407 6.37 24.63 -5.13
N LEU A 408 6.75 23.36 -4.93
CA LEU A 408 7.27 22.88 -3.65
C LEU A 408 8.74 23.28 -3.48
N PRO A 409 9.28 23.24 -2.24
CA PRO A 409 10.71 23.41 -2.01
C PRO A 409 11.54 22.42 -2.82
N GLU A 410 12.70 22.87 -3.30
CA GLU A 410 13.63 22.03 -4.06
C GLU A 410 14.10 20.83 -3.23
N LEU A 411 14.36 19.71 -3.92
CA LEU A 411 15.02 18.55 -3.31
C LEU A 411 16.44 18.93 -2.86
N VAL A 412 16.90 18.33 -1.77
CA VAL A 412 18.31 18.39 -1.38
C VAL A 412 18.98 17.08 -1.79
N VAL A 413 20.01 17.16 -2.62
CA VAL A 413 20.73 15.97 -3.14
C VAL A 413 22.13 15.96 -2.57
N THR A 414 22.60 14.80 -2.10
CA THR A 414 23.95 14.63 -1.56
C THR A 414 24.55 13.29 -1.95
N ASP A 415 25.87 13.28 -2.12
CA ASP A 415 26.70 12.07 -2.24
C ASP A 415 27.29 11.63 -0.89
N ALA A 416 27.12 12.45 0.14
CA ALA A 416 27.61 12.23 1.50
C ALA A 416 26.43 12.45 2.45
N PRO A 417 25.56 11.44 2.64
CA PRO A 417 24.47 11.53 3.60
C PRO A 417 25.05 11.60 5.01
N ASP A 418 25.06 12.81 5.57
CA ASP A 418 25.42 13.10 6.97
C ASP A 418 24.25 13.90 7.55
N PHE A 419 23.26 13.18 8.09
CA PHE A 419 22.01 13.76 8.58
C PHE A 419 21.97 13.79 10.10
N HIS A 420 23.14 13.82 10.74
CA HIS A 420 23.25 14.12 12.16
C HIS A 420 22.58 15.47 12.43
N ASP A 421 21.37 15.46 12.97
CA ASP A 421 20.85 16.61 13.69
C ASP A 421 21.73 16.74 14.94
N PRO A 422 22.58 17.79 15.07
CA PRO A 422 23.41 17.95 16.24
C PRO A 422 22.61 18.12 17.54
N GLY A 423 21.28 18.26 17.46
CA GLY A 423 20.34 18.29 18.58
C GLY A 423 19.65 16.96 18.94
N VAL A 424 19.75 15.91 18.12
CA VAL A 424 19.09 14.61 18.36
C VAL A 424 20.15 13.55 18.64
N THR A 425 20.37 13.25 19.92
CA THR A 425 21.07 12.03 20.32
C THR A 425 20.11 10.86 20.21
N TYR A 426 20.37 9.94 19.28
CA TYR A 426 19.75 8.62 19.27
C TYR A 426 20.37 7.77 20.37
N ASP A 427 19.68 7.64 21.50
CA ASP A 427 20.04 6.69 22.54
C ASP A 427 19.67 5.27 22.08
N TYR A 428 20.58 4.64 21.33
CA TYR A 428 20.51 3.22 21.04
C TYR A 428 20.80 2.45 22.34
N VAL A 429 19.74 2.15 23.11
CA VAL A 429 19.87 1.28 24.28
C VAL A 429 20.02 -0.15 23.77
N CYS A 430 21.28 -0.55 23.59
CA CYS A 430 21.67 -1.94 23.42
C CYS A 430 21.24 -2.70 24.69
N ARG A 431 20.07 -3.34 24.64
CA ARG A 431 19.54 -4.13 25.76
C ARG A 431 20.27 -5.47 25.77
N ASP A 432 21.26 -5.58 26.67
CA ASP A 432 21.81 -6.86 27.06
C ASP A 432 20.73 -7.68 27.78
N GLY A 433 19.98 -8.47 27.02
CA GLY A 433 19.12 -9.54 27.53
C GLY A 433 17.62 -9.36 27.32
N ASN A 434 17.08 -10.29 26.51
CA ASN A 434 15.74 -10.89 26.54
C ASN A 434 14.51 -9.97 26.37
N ASP A 435 13.82 -10.11 25.22
CA ASP A 435 12.47 -10.73 25.16
C ASP A 435 11.86 -10.73 23.75
N GLU A 436 12.51 -10.12 22.75
CA GLU A 436 12.11 -10.23 21.35
C GLU A 436 13.29 -10.82 20.57
N GLY A 437 13.11 -11.92 19.85
CA GLY A 437 14.17 -12.75 19.25
C GLY A 437 14.99 -12.11 18.11
N TRP A 438 15.51 -10.90 18.33
CA TRP A 438 16.33 -10.13 17.40
C TRP A 438 17.84 -10.38 17.56
N ASP A 439 18.30 -10.97 18.68
CA ASP A 439 19.72 -11.28 18.98
C ASP A 439 20.38 -12.23 17.95
N ASP A 440 19.56 -12.77 17.05
CA ASP A 440 19.86 -13.89 16.16
C ASP A 440 19.67 -13.45 14.68
N LEU A 441 19.15 -12.25 14.45
CA LEU A 441 19.10 -11.63 13.13
C LEU A 441 20.45 -10.98 12.88
N ASP A 442 21.08 -11.26 11.73
CA ASP A 442 22.29 -10.54 11.28
C ASP A 442 21.89 -9.08 10.99
N VAL A 443 21.75 -8.28 12.05
CA VAL A 443 21.51 -6.84 12.02
C VAL A 443 22.85 -6.15 12.27
N TRP A 444 23.79 -6.37 11.36
CA TRP A 444 25.14 -5.80 11.45
C TRP A 444 25.12 -4.27 11.61
N MET A 445 24.11 -3.58 11.06
CA MET A 445 23.96 -2.13 11.21
C MET A 445 23.71 -1.66 12.66
N LEU A 446 23.15 -2.51 13.54
CA LEU A 446 23.07 -2.20 14.97
C LEU A 446 24.41 -2.42 15.66
N GLU A 447 25.20 -3.41 15.23
CA GLU A 447 26.50 -3.73 15.84
C GLU A 447 27.58 -2.68 15.57
N GLU A 448 27.60 -2.06 14.39
CA GLU A 448 28.55 -0.95 14.13
C GLU A 448 28.08 0.40 14.67
N ALA A 449 26.77 0.62 14.81
CA ALA A 449 26.22 1.80 15.49
C ALA A 449 26.39 1.74 17.02
N CYS A 450 26.49 0.52 17.60
CA CYS A 450 26.85 0.26 18.99
C CYS A 450 28.27 -0.37 19.06
N PRO A 451 29.37 0.39 18.88
CA PRO A 451 30.70 -0.16 19.16
C PRO A 451 30.77 -0.53 20.63
N VAL A 452 30.73 -1.84 20.91
CA VAL A 452 30.93 -2.42 22.24
C VAL A 452 32.26 -1.88 22.77
N ARG A 453 32.20 -1.06 23.83
CA ARG A 453 33.38 -0.55 24.54
C ARG A 453 33.87 -1.50 25.62
#